data_AF-A0A537YDU7-F1
#
_entry.id   AF-A0A537YDU7-F1
#
_cell.length_a   1.000
_cell.length_b   1.000
_cell.length_c   1.000
_cell.angle_alpha   90.00
_cell.angle_beta   90.00
_cell.angle_gamma   90.00
#
_symmetry.space_group_name_H-M   'P 1'
#
loop_
_entity.id
_entity.type
_entity.pdbx_description
1 polymer ?
#
loop_
_entity_poly.entity_id
_entity_poly.type
_entity_poly.pdbx_seq_one_letter_code
_entity_poly.pdbx_strand_id
1 'polypeptide(L)'
;MRRPIIAANWKMHKTHLEAMHFVESLRNRLAPSDYERVEVVICPPFTALRTVQTTIDGGDLDLGLGAQNMHWEEKGAYTGEISSLMLGKLGVSYVIIGHSERREYFGETDEWVNRKVKAAFDHDLLPIMCVGETLAEREAGGTEAKVEGQVRAGLAGVTRDRLSSLVIAYEPIWAIGTGRNAYPDDAQATIALIRSTVRSIAGSVADEVRIQYGGSVKAGNIAGFMAQPDIDGALVGGASLDPEEFALIVRYETESS
;
A
#
# COMPACT_ATOMS: atom_id res chain seq x y z
N MET A 1 1.52 -5.34 19.24
CA MET A 1 1.64 -5.96 17.90
C MET A 1 0.89 -5.06 16.94
N ARG A 2 1.44 -4.77 15.77
CA ARG A 2 0.78 -3.88 14.78
C ARG A 2 -0.38 -4.65 14.14
N ARG A 3 -1.56 -4.03 14.01
CA ARG A 3 -2.70 -4.63 13.29
C ARG A 3 -2.31 -4.74 11.80
N PRO A 4 -2.37 -5.92 11.19
CA PRO A 4 -2.03 -6.09 9.78
C PRO A 4 -2.91 -5.23 8.87
N ILE A 5 -2.35 -4.79 7.75
CA ILE A 5 -3.07 -4.05 6.70
C ILE A 5 -2.94 -4.74 5.34
N ILE A 6 -4.06 -5.13 4.73
CA ILE A 6 -4.09 -5.71 3.39
C ILE A 6 -4.81 -4.76 2.45
N ALA A 7 -4.03 -4.19 1.52
CA ALA A 7 -4.49 -3.20 0.57
C ALA A 7 -4.58 -3.80 -0.84
N ALA A 8 -5.74 -3.72 -1.48
CA ALA A 8 -5.97 -4.08 -2.88
C ALA A 8 -5.58 -2.91 -3.79
N ASN A 9 -4.42 -2.99 -4.45
CA ASN A 9 -4.08 -2.08 -5.54
C ASN A 9 -4.64 -2.62 -6.86
N TRP A 10 -5.82 -2.14 -7.26
CA TRP A 10 -6.43 -2.57 -8.52
C TRP A 10 -5.70 -2.08 -9.77
N LYS A 11 -4.76 -1.15 -9.64
CA LYS A 11 -4.09 -0.49 -10.78
C LYS A 11 -5.14 0.00 -11.78
N MET A 12 -4.82 -0.03 -13.08
CA MET A 12 -5.72 0.42 -14.15
C MET A 12 -6.72 -0.67 -14.58
N HIS A 13 -7.50 -1.20 -13.63
CA HIS A 13 -8.55 -2.20 -13.88
C HIS A 13 -9.91 -1.77 -13.32
N LYS A 14 -10.96 -2.33 -13.92
CA LYS A 14 -12.38 -2.16 -13.60
C LYS A 14 -12.95 -0.78 -13.97
N THR A 15 -14.12 -0.81 -14.58
CA THR A 15 -15.05 0.32 -14.66
C THR A 15 -15.71 0.55 -13.30
N HIS A 16 -16.39 1.68 -13.13
CA HIS A 16 -17.11 1.98 -11.89
C HIS A 16 -18.22 0.94 -11.56
N LEU A 17 -18.83 0.31 -12.57
CA LEU A 17 -19.84 -0.75 -12.37
C LEU A 17 -19.21 -2.08 -11.92
N GLU A 18 -18.08 -2.47 -12.52
CA GLU A 18 -17.33 -3.65 -12.10
C GLU A 18 -16.74 -3.47 -10.69
N ALA A 19 -16.35 -2.25 -10.34
CA ALA A 19 -15.91 -1.86 -9.00
C ALA A 19 -17.02 -2.05 -7.96
N MET A 20 -18.23 -1.56 -8.25
CA MET A 20 -19.40 -1.77 -7.40
C MET A 20 -19.67 -3.26 -7.17
N HIS A 21 -19.73 -4.04 -8.26
CA HIS A 21 -19.98 -5.47 -8.18
C HIS A 21 -18.90 -6.20 -7.38
N PHE A 22 -17.63 -5.81 -7.51
CA PHE A 22 -16.56 -6.38 -6.70
C PHE A 22 -16.79 -6.15 -5.21
N VAL A 23 -17.11 -4.92 -4.80
CA VAL A 23 -17.31 -4.57 -3.37
C VAL A 23 -18.50 -5.32 -2.79
N GLU A 24 -19.61 -5.40 -3.54
CA GLU A 24 -20.78 -6.21 -3.16
C GLU A 24 -20.45 -7.70 -3.04
N SER A 25 -19.61 -8.22 -3.94
CA SER A 25 -19.15 -9.60 -3.91
C SER A 25 -18.23 -9.87 -2.71
N LEU A 26 -17.34 -8.94 -2.37
CA LEU A 26 -16.43 -9.05 -1.23
C LEU A 26 -17.17 -9.01 0.10
N ARG A 27 -18.23 -8.18 0.22
CA ARG A 27 -19.09 -8.10 1.42
C ARG A 27 -19.55 -9.46 1.90
N ASN A 28 -19.91 -10.36 0.98
CA ASN A 28 -20.44 -11.68 1.32
C ASN A 28 -19.35 -12.71 1.66
N ARG A 29 -18.07 -12.34 1.58
CA ARG A 29 -16.91 -13.24 1.75
C ARG A 29 -16.08 -12.96 3.00
N LEU A 30 -16.25 -11.77 3.58
CA LEU A 30 -15.59 -11.35 4.81
C LEU A 30 -16.61 -11.22 5.94
N ALA A 31 -16.27 -11.74 7.11
CA ALA A 31 -17.06 -11.57 8.32
C ALA A 31 -16.57 -10.35 9.12
N PRO A 32 -17.39 -9.77 10.03
CA PRO A 32 -16.95 -8.70 10.94
C PRO A 32 -15.62 -9.00 11.66
N SER A 33 -15.40 -10.25 12.07
CA SER A 33 -14.17 -10.70 12.72
C SER A 33 -12.92 -10.62 11.82
N ASP A 34 -13.08 -10.68 10.49
CA ASP A 34 -11.96 -10.49 9.56
C ASP A 34 -11.49 -9.04 9.59
N TYR A 35 -12.44 -8.10 9.63
CA TYR A 35 -12.15 -6.68 9.74
C TYR A 35 -11.55 -6.33 11.10
N GLU A 36 -12.02 -6.90 12.21
CA GLU A 36 -11.39 -6.67 13.53
C GLU A 36 -9.91 -7.09 13.56
N ARG A 37 -9.57 -8.19 12.87
CA ARG A 37 -8.22 -8.76 12.83
C ARG A 37 -7.29 -8.03 11.88
N VAL A 38 -7.79 -7.64 10.70
CA VAL A 38 -6.99 -7.05 9.61
C VAL A 38 -7.67 -5.80 9.11
N GLU A 39 -6.90 -4.73 8.92
CA GLU A 39 -7.40 -3.56 8.21
C GLU A 39 -7.39 -3.84 6.70
N VAL A 40 -8.57 -3.78 6.08
CA VAL A 40 -8.74 -4.09 4.65
C VAL A 40 -8.96 -2.79 3.88
N VAL A 41 -8.14 -2.52 2.87
CA VAL A 41 -8.20 -1.30 2.08
C VAL A 41 -8.37 -1.64 0.60
N ILE A 42 -9.20 -0.88 -0.12
CA ILE A 42 -9.35 -0.99 -1.58
C ILE A 42 -8.90 0.30 -2.25
N CYS A 43 -7.97 0.21 -3.19
CA CYS A 43 -7.45 1.34 -3.97
C CYS A 43 -7.86 1.22 -5.44
N PRO A 44 -9.08 1.67 -5.83
CA PRO A 44 -9.54 1.63 -7.21
C PRO A 44 -8.95 2.78 -8.06
N PRO A 45 -9.11 2.75 -9.40
CA PRO A 45 -8.89 3.93 -10.23
C PRO A 45 -9.76 5.11 -9.78
N PHE A 46 -9.29 6.34 -10.03
CA PHE A 46 -10.02 7.56 -9.65
C PHE A 46 -11.47 7.60 -10.16
N THR A 47 -11.71 7.08 -11.35
CA THR A 47 -13.03 7.02 -12.00
C THR A 47 -14.05 6.13 -11.28
N ALA A 48 -13.59 5.27 -10.36
CA ALA A 48 -14.43 4.37 -9.58
C ALA A 48 -14.53 4.77 -8.10
N LEU A 49 -13.70 5.70 -7.59
CA LEU A 49 -13.66 6.09 -6.17
C LEU A 49 -15.03 6.46 -5.62
N ARG A 50 -15.79 7.32 -6.32
CA ARG A 50 -17.10 7.75 -5.85
C ARG A 50 -18.08 6.58 -5.74
N THR A 51 -18.07 5.66 -6.72
CA THR A 51 -18.95 4.49 -6.69
C THR A 51 -18.56 3.53 -5.58
N VAL A 52 -17.27 3.26 -5.39
CA VAL A 52 -16.78 2.42 -4.29
C VAL A 52 -17.15 3.04 -2.95
N GLN A 53 -16.92 4.34 -2.75
CA GLN A 53 -17.31 5.07 -1.53
C GLN A 53 -18.78 4.83 -1.19
N THR A 54 -19.70 5.14 -2.11
CA THR A 54 -21.14 5.01 -1.85
C THR A 54 -21.58 3.57 -1.63
N THR A 55 -20.86 2.60 -2.21
CA THR A 55 -21.15 1.17 -2.03
C THR A 55 -20.70 0.69 -0.66
N ILE A 56 -19.56 1.17 -0.17
CA ILE A 56 -19.07 0.93 1.20
C ILE A 56 -20.06 1.54 2.20
N ASP A 57 -20.38 2.83 2.05
CA ASP A 57 -21.28 3.56 2.96
C ASP A 57 -22.68 2.94 3.00
N GLY A 58 -23.25 2.63 1.82
CA GLY A 58 -24.59 2.00 1.73
C GLY A 58 -24.62 0.55 2.18
N GLY A 59 -23.46 -0.13 2.18
CA GLY A 59 -23.31 -1.51 2.62
C GLY A 59 -22.97 -1.67 4.09
N ASP A 60 -22.63 -0.58 4.79
CA ASP A 60 -22.11 -0.56 6.17
C ASP A 60 -20.88 -1.48 6.31
N LEU A 61 -19.92 -1.33 5.40
CA LEU A 61 -18.71 -2.16 5.34
C LEU A 61 -17.55 -1.46 6.05
N ASP A 62 -16.83 -2.20 6.90
CA ASP A 62 -15.58 -1.72 7.52
C ASP A 62 -14.38 -1.86 6.56
N LEU A 63 -14.53 -1.27 5.37
CA LEU A 63 -13.52 -1.25 4.31
C LEU A 63 -12.92 0.14 4.19
N GLY A 64 -11.59 0.24 4.30
CA GLY A 64 -10.87 1.45 3.99
C GLY A 64 -10.90 1.74 2.48
N LEU A 65 -11.12 3.01 2.13
CA LEU A 65 -10.98 3.48 0.75
C LEU A 65 -9.61 4.14 0.55
N GLY A 66 -8.88 3.71 -0.48
CA GLY A 66 -7.60 4.27 -0.86
C GLY A 66 -7.59 4.83 -2.28
N ALA A 67 -6.64 5.72 -2.58
CA ALA A 67 -6.34 6.18 -3.94
C ALA A 67 -4.99 5.62 -4.41
N GLN A 68 -4.80 5.54 -5.73
CA GLN A 68 -3.57 4.98 -6.33
C GLN A 68 -2.46 6.03 -6.55
N ASN A 69 -2.79 7.32 -6.43
CA ASN A 69 -1.88 8.45 -6.56
C ASN A 69 -2.56 9.73 -6.04
N MET A 70 -1.80 10.81 -5.89
CA MET A 70 -2.30 12.18 -5.80
C MET A 70 -1.22 13.17 -6.24
N HIS A 71 -1.63 14.40 -6.55
CA HIS A 71 -0.74 15.54 -6.68
C HIS A 71 -0.52 16.21 -5.32
N TRP A 72 0.65 16.82 -5.11
CA TRP A 72 0.99 17.46 -3.83
C TRP A 72 0.40 18.86 -3.65
N GLU A 73 0.01 19.52 -4.74
CA GLU A 73 -0.67 20.83 -4.65
C GLU A 73 -2.17 20.64 -4.37
N GLU A 74 -2.72 21.44 -3.48
CA GLU A 74 -4.15 21.43 -3.12
C GLU A 74 -5.08 21.73 -4.31
N LYS A 75 -4.62 22.63 -5.20
CA LYS A 75 -5.34 23.11 -6.39
C LYS A 75 -4.36 23.83 -7.33
N GLY A 76 -4.72 23.96 -8.59
CA GLY A 76 -3.96 24.77 -9.54
C GLY A 76 -4.18 24.35 -10.99
N ALA A 77 -3.37 24.91 -11.89
CA ALA A 77 -3.40 24.58 -13.31
C ALA A 77 -2.67 23.24 -13.61
N TYR A 78 -3.20 22.15 -13.05
CA TYR A 78 -2.68 20.79 -13.16
C TYR A 78 -3.70 19.88 -13.85
N THR A 79 -3.95 20.12 -15.14
CA THR A 79 -4.98 19.38 -15.90
C THR A 79 -4.74 17.87 -15.84
N GLY A 80 -5.72 17.14 -15.30
CA GLY A 80 -5.67 15.68 -15.18
C GLY A 80 -5.20 15.17 -13.81
N GLU A 81 -4.65 16.05 -12.96
CA GLU A 81 -4.21 15.69 -11.61
C GLU A 81 -5.36 15.72 -10.59
N ILE A 82 -5.20 14.93 -9.52
CA ILE A 82 -6.15 14.79 -8.42
C ILE A 82 -5.47 15.25 -7.13
N SER A 83 -6.09 16.20 -6.42
CA SER A 83 -5.55 16.71 -5.16
C SER A 83 -6.04 15.95 -3.95
N SER A 84 -5.32 16.06 -2.83
CA SER A 84 -5.72 15.58 -1.50
C SER A 84 -7.13 16.00 -1.11
N LEU A 85 -7.49 17.27 -1.36
CA LEU A 85 -8.81 17.81 -1.03
C LEU A 85 -9.95 17.08 -1.76
N MET A 86 -9.73 16.72 -3.04
CA MET A 86 -10.70 15.95 -3.81
C MET A 86 -10.88 14.55 -3.22
N LEU A 87 -9.77 13.90 -2.86
CA LEU A 87 -9.78 12.56 -2.25
C LEU A 87 -10.47 12.55 -0.89
N GLY A 88 -10.16 13.52 -0.02
CA GLY A 88 -10.78 13.62 1.31
C GLY A 88 -12.31 13.79 1.24
N LYS A 89 -12.84 14.48 0.21
CA LYS A 89 -14.30 14.59 -0.01
C LYS A 89 -14.95 13.29 -0.48
N LEU A 90 -14.17 12.34 -0.96
CA LEU A 90 -14.61 10.99 -1.30
C LEU A 90 -14.42 9.99 -0.15
N GLY A 91 -14.08 10.45 1.06
CA GLY A 91 -13.86 9.56 2.21
C GLY A 91 -12.64 8.64 2.03
N VAL A 92 -11.71 9.01 1.15
CA VAL A 92 -10.45 8.29 0.99
C VAL A 92 -9.62 8.49 2.25
N SER A 93 -9.15 7.40 2.84
CA SER A 93 -8.28 7.40 4.02
C SER A 93 -6.82 7.12 3.65
N TYR A 94 -6.58 6.35 2.59
CA TYR A 94 -5.23 5.94 2.18
C TYR A 94 -4.86 6.47 0.79
N VAL A 95 -3.57 6.66 0.54
CA VAL A 95 -3.06 6.97 -0.81
C VAL A 95 -1.74 6.29 -1.08
N ILE A 96 -1.70 5.50 -2.16
CA ILE A 96 -0.45 4.90 -2.66
C ILE A 96 0.40 6.02 -3.29
N ILE A 97 1.65 6.12 -2.86
CA ILE A 97 2.59 7.15 -3.33
C ILE A 97 3.91 6.50 -3.69
N GLY A 98 4.47 6.87 -4.85
CA GLY A 98 5.77 6.35 -5.27
C GLY A 98 5.77 4.87 -5.65
N HIS A 99 4.64 4.31 -6.07
CA HIS A 99 4.59 2.95 -6.62
C HIS A 99 5.58 2.80 -7.78
N SER A 100 6.24 1.65 -7.89
CA SER A 100 7.27 1.35 -8.89
C SER A 100 6.86 1.72 -10.32
N GLU A 101 5.65 1.37 -10.74
CA GLU A 101 5.09 1.76 -12.04
C GLU A 101 5.03 3.28 -12.28
N ARG A 102 4.82 4.08 -11.21
CA ARG A 102 4.86 5.54 -11.31
C ARG A 102 6.27 6.08 -11.44
N ARG A 103 7.21 5.50 -10.70
CA ARG A 103 8.63 5.84 -10.78
C ARG A 103 9.19 5.53 -12.16
N GLU A 104 8.86 4.35 -12.69
CA GLU A 104 9.34 3.87 -13.99
C GLU A 104 8.68 4.59 -15.18
N TYR A 105 7.34 4.60 -15.24
CA TYR A 105 6.65 5.04 -16.46
C TYR A 105 6.37 6.55 -16.48
N PHE A 106 6.32 7.19 -15.31
CA PHE A 106 5.93 8.60 -15.18
C PHE A 106 7.06 9.46 -14.58
N GLY A 107 8.24 8.89 -14.35
CA GLY A 107 9.42 9.60 -13.88
C GLY A 107 9.31 10.15 -12.46
N GLU A 108 8.49 9.53 -11.61
CA GLU A 108 8.28 9.98 -10.24
C GLU A 108 9.57 9.84 -9.39
N THR A 109 10.10 10.97 -8.92
CA THR A 109 11.34 11.04 -8.14
C THR A 109 11.09 10.95 -6.63
N ASP A 110 12.14 10.71 -5.85
CA ASP A 110 12.04 10.72 -4.38
C ASP A 110 11.61 12.09 -3.82
N GLU A 111 11.99 13.18 -4.49
CA GLU A 111 11.51 14.53 -4.15
C GLU A 111 9.99 14.64 -4.33
N TRP A 112 9.46 14.13 -5.44
CA TRP A 112 8.02 14.16 -5.71
C TRP A 112 7.26 13.30 -4.69
N VAL A 113 7.79 12.12 -4.38
CA VAL A 113 7.24 11.23 -3.33
C VAL A 113 7.20 11.96 -1.99
N ASN A 114 8.29 12.62 -1.57
CA ASN A 114 8.32 13.38 -0.32
C ASN A 114 7.25 14.49 -0.28
N ARG A 115 7.10 15.25 -1.38
CA ARG A 115 6.08 16.31 -1.48
C ARG A 115 4.68 15.73 -1.33
N LYS A 116 4.40 14.58 -1.96
CA LYS A 116 3.09 13.90 -1.84
C LYS A 116 2.86 13.33 -0.44
N VAL A 117 3.87 12.74 0.19
CA VAL A 117 3.77 12.20 1.56
C VAL A 117 3.40 13.32 2.54
N LYS A 118 4.06 14.48 2.45
CA LYS A 118 3.72 15.66 3.27
C LYS A 118 2.30 16.15 2.99
N ALA A 119 1.96 16.33 1.72
CA ALA A 119 0.62 16.76 1.33
C ALA A 119 -0.48 15.77 1.77
N ALA A 120 -0.21 14.46 1.78
CA ALA A 120 -1.15 13.48 2.30
C ALA A 120 -1.42 13.74 3.79
N PHE A 121 -0.38 13.85 4.61
CA PHE A 121 -0.52 14.12 6.04
C PHE A 121 -1.14 15.48 6.37
N ASP A 122 -0.84 16.53 5.59
CA ASP A 122 -1.42 17.87 5.78
C ASP A 122 -2.94 17.89 5.57
N HIS A 123 -3.48 16.87 4.91
CA HIS A 123 -4.92 16.69 4.65
C HIS A 123 -5.49 15.40 5.27
N ASP A 124 -4.83 14.89 6.31
CA ASP A 124 -5.25 13.72 7.08
C ASP A 124 -5.47 12.45 6.23
N LEU A 125 -4.80 12.35 5.08
CA LEU A 125 -4.67 11.13 4.30
C LEU A 125 -3.45 10.34 4.79
N LEU A 126 -3.58 9.01 4.81
CA LEU A 126 -2.54 8.09 5.24
C LEU A 126 -1.74 7.59 4.03
N PRO A 127 -0.46 7.96 3.89
CA PRO A 127 0.36 7.51 2.78
C PRO A 127 0.71 6.02 2.92
N ILE A 128 0.54 5.28 1.82
CA ILE A 128 1.19 3.99 1.55
C ILE A 128 2.38 4.31 0.64
N MET A 129 3.52 4.61 1.24
CA MET A 129 4.74 4.99 0.52
C MET A 129 5.46 3.76 -0.01
N CYS A 130 5.60 3.64 -1.33
CA CYS A 130 6.29 2.50 -1.92
C CYS A 130 7.78 2.77 -2.15
N VAL A 131 8.59 1.75 -1.86
CA VAL A 131 10.04 1.71 -2.01
C VAL A 131 10.47 0.34 -2.53
N GLY A 132 11.60 0.28 -3.22
CA GLY A 132 12.06 -0.96 -3.84
C GLY A 132 13.21 -0.75 -4.81
N GLU A 133 13.94 -1.83 -5.06
CA GLU A 133 15.06 -1.88 -5.98
C GLU A 133 14.78 -2.79 -7.19
N THR A 134 15.35 -2.39 -8.32
CA THR A 134 15.34 -3.16 -9.58
C THR A 134 16.28 -4.36 -9.52
N LEU A 135 16.15 -5.27 -10.49
CA LEU A 135 17.04 -6.43 -10.59
C LEU A 135 18.52 -6.04 -10.72
N ALA A 136 18.81 -5.02 -11.55
CA ALA A 136 20.16 -4.54 -11.75
C ALA A 136 20.77 -3.94 -10.45
N GLU A 137 19.98 -3.19 -9.69
CA GLU A 137 20.41 -2.64 -8.40
C GLU A 137 20.68 -3.76 -7.39
N ARG A 138 19.82 -4.78 -7.32
CA ARG A 138 20.01 -5.95 -6.43
C ARG A 138 21.25 -6.76 -6.80
N GLU A 139 21.44 -7.08 -8.08
CA GLU A 139 22.60 -7.86 -8.56
C GLU A 139 23.92 -7.10 -8.38
N ALA A 140 23.88 -5.77 -8.34
CA ALA A 140 25.02 -4.93 -8.00
C ALA A 140 25.26 -4.79 -6.48
N GLY A 141 24.46 -5.45 -5.63
CA GLY A 141 24.55 -5.33 -4.17
C GLY A 141 24.01 -4.00 -3.61
N GLY A 142 23.20 -3.27 -4.40
CA GLY A 142 22.71 -1.94 -4.11
C GLY A 142 21.37 -1.87 -3.35
N THR A 143 20.76 -3.00 -2.98
CA THR A 143 19.45 -3.03 -2.29
C THR A 143 19.42 -2.12 -1.07
N GLU A 144 20.43 -2.22 -0.19
CA GLU A 144 20.46 -1.45 1.05
C GLU A 144 20.51 0.05 0.79
N ALA A 145 21.50 0.49 -0.01
CA ALA A 145 21.66 1.90 -0.35
C ALA A 145 20.42 2.47 -1.06
N LYS A 146 19.80 1.69 -1.95
CA LYS A 146 18.62 2.12 -2.71
C LYS A 146 17.41 2.29 -1.81
N VAL A 147 17.06 1.26 -1.04
CA VAL A 147 15.85 1.23 -0.21
C VAL A 147 15.98 2.21 0.95
N GLU A 148 17.13 2.25 1.63
CA GLU A 148 17.39 3.23 2.69
C GLU A 148 17.29 4.67 2.13
N GLY A 149 17.90 4.92 0.97
CA GLY A 149 17.86 6.22 0.30
C GLY A 149 16.44 6.69 0.02
N GLN A 150 15.60 5.83 -0.55
CA GLN A 150 14.19 6.13 -0.82
C GLN A 150 13.40 6.42 0.45
N VAL A 151 13.58 5.62 1.52
CA VAL A 151 12.90 5.83 2.80
C VAL A 151 13.32 7.16 3.42
N ARG A 152 14.62 7.46 3.47
CA ARG A 152 15.13 8.73 4.03
C ARG A 152 14.63 9.93 3.24
N ALA A 153 14.67 9.87 1.92
CA ALA A 153 14.22 10.96 1.06
C ALA A 153 12.71 11.17 1.18
N GLY A 154 11.93 10.09 1.12
CA GLY A 154 10.46 10.13 1.26
C GLY A 154 10.00 10.71 2.61
N LEU A 155 10.75 10.47 3.69
CA LEU A 155 10.41 10.96 5.04
C LEU A 155 11.12 12.26 5.45
N ALA A 156 11.92 12.86 4.57
CA ALA A 156 12.68 14.07 4.88
C ALA A 156 11.73 15.22 5.28
N GLY A 157 11.86 15.72 6.51
CA GLY A 157 11.04 16.80 7.04
C GLY A 157 9.60 16.42 7.38
N VAL A 158 9.26 15.12 7.44
CA VAL A 158 8.00 14.64 8.02
C VAL A 158 8.13 14.60 9.54
N THR A 159 7.14 15.13 10.25
CA THR A 159 7.17 15.20 11.71
C THR A 159 6.86 13.84 12.34
N ARG A 160 7.46 13.57 13.52
CA ARG A 160 7.39 12.24 14.16
C ARG A 160 5.98 11.83 14.55
N ASP A 161 5.13 12.79 14.91
CA ASP A 161 3.72 12.59 15.29
C ASP A 161 2.87 12.02 14.14
N ARG A 162 3.24 12.28 12.89
CA ARG A 162 2.52 11.74 11.71
C ARG A 162 2.99 10.35 11.32
N LEU A 163 4.25 10.01 11.63
CA LEU A 163 4.87 8.76 11.18
C LEU A 163 4.21 7.51 11.76
N SER A 164 3.59 7.55 12.93
CA SER A 164 2.89 6.38 13.51
C SER A 164 1.76 5.85 12.60
N SER A 165 1.20 6.72 11.76
CA SER A 165 0.11 6.41 10.83
C SER A 165 0.59 6.05 9.41
N LEU A 166 1.90 6.15 9.14
CA LEU A 166 2.52 5.79 7.87
C LEU A 166 2.40 4.29 7.59
N VAL A 167 2.17 3.96 6.33
CA VAL A 167 2.38 2.63 5.78
C VAL A 167 3.51 2.70 4.75
N ILE A 168 4.45 1.76 4.79
CA ILE A 168 5.48 1.60 3.75
C ILE A 168 5.22 0.28 3.03
N ALA A 169 5.22 0.27 1.71
CA ALA A 169 5.16 -0.96 0.92
C ALA A 169 6.51 -1.24 0.26
N TYR A 170 7.13 -2.36 0.62
CA TYR A 170 8.34 -2.83 -0.06
C TYR A 170 7.98 -3.58 -1.34
N GLU A 171 8.35 -3.04 -2.49
CA GLU A 171 8.20 -3.66 -3.80
C GLU A 171 9.52 -4.33 -4.21
N PRO A 172 9.64 -5.67 -4.20
CA PRO A 172 10.80 -6.36 -4.78
C PRO A 172 10.71 -6.29 -6.32
N ILE A 173 10.98 -5.12 -6.93
CA ILE A 173 10.82 -4.89 -8.38
C ILE A 173 11.60 -5.93 -9.18
N TRP A 174 12.75 -6.35 -8.66
CA TRP A 174 13.56 -7.45 -9.20
C TRP A 174 12.85 -8.80 -9.37
N ALA A 175 11.75 -9.05 -8.64
CA ALA A 175 10.94 -10.27 -8.68
C ALA A 175 9.56 -10.07 -9.35
N ILE A 176 9.16 -8.84 -9.65
CA ILE A 176 7.84 -8.56 -10.24
C ILE A 176 7.91 -8.75 -11.75
N GLY A 177 7.26 -9.80 -12.28
CA GLY A 177 7.18 -10.05 -13.72
C GLY A 177 8.49 -10.52 -14.37
N THR A 178 9.54 -10.83 -13.59
CA THR A 178 10.86 -11.25 -14.07
C THR A 178 11.03 -12.78 -14.15
N GLY A 179 10.04 -13.54 -13.69
CA GLY A 179 10.14 -15.00 -13.53
C GLY A 179 10.95 -15.43 -12.30
N ARG A 180 11.49 -14.49 -11.52
CA ARG A 180 12.09 -14.74 -10.20
C ARG A 180 11.02 -14.58 -9.12
N ASN A 181 11.17 -15.33 -8.03
CA ASN A 181 10.30 -15.23 -6.87
C ASN A 181 11.08 -14.64 -5.70
N ALA A 182 10.49 -13.68 -5.00
CA ALA A 182 10.94 -13.29 -3.68
C ALA A 182 10.34 -14.24 -2.65
N TYR A 183 11.16 -14.77 -1.76
CA TYR A 183 10.74 -15.63 -0.67
C TYR A 183 10.47 -14.83 0.62
N PRO A 184 9.76 -15.39 1.61
CA PRO A 184 9.51 -14.70 2.88
C PRO A 184 10.77 -14.16 3.55
N ASP A 185 11.88 -14.90 3.51
CA ASP A 185 13.15 -14.46 4.12
C ASP A 185 13.79 -13.30 3.34
N ASP A 186 13.68 -13.26 2.01
CA ASP A 186 14.13 -12.12 1.18
C ASP A 186 13.35 -10.85 1.53
N ALA A 187 12.03 -10.99 1.67
CA ALA A 187 11.13 -9.90 2.02
C ALA A 187 11.41 -9.41 3.44
N GLN A 188 11.53 -10.32 4.40
CA GLN A 188 11.82 -10.02 5.80
C GLN A 188 13.15 -9.25 5.94
N ALA A 189 14.21 -9.68 5.26
CA ALA A 189 15.50 -9.01 5.35
C ALA A 189 15.43 -7.52 4.92
N THR A 190 14.72 -7.25 3.82
CA THR A 190 14.59 -5.88 3.28
C THR A 190 13.60 -5.04 4.10
N ILE A 191 12.51 -5.65 4.58
CA ILE A 191 11.53 -4.97 5.42
C ILE A 191 12.10 -4.63 6.81
N ALA A 192 12.93 -5.51 7.38
CA ALA A 192 13.67 -5.21 8.61
C ALA A 192 14.63 -4.03 8.42
N LEU A 193 15.28 -3.91 7.26
CA LEU A 193 16.10 -2.74 6.89
C LEU A 193 15.25 -1.45 6.79
N ILE A 194 14.05 -1.52 6.21
CA ILE A 194 13.13 -0.37 6.18
C ILE A 194 12.80 0.04 7.62
N ARG A 195 12.45 -0.90 8.50
CA ARG A 195 12.14 -0.60 9.91
C ARG A 195 13.32 0.01 10.64
N SER A 196 14.54 -0.52 10.45
CA SER A 196 15.75 0.02 11.07
C SER A 196 16.05 1.44 10.57
N THR A 197 15.81 1.69 9.28
CA THR A 197 15.94 3.03 8.68
C THR A 197 14.96 4.00 9.32
N VAL A 198 13.67 3.65 9.41
CA VAL A 198 12.66 4.48 10.10
C VAL A 198 13.04 4.70 11.56
N ARG A 199 13.55 3.68 12.25
CA ARG A 199 14.03 3.81 13.64
C ARG A 199 15.16 4.81 13.77
N SER A 200 16.09 4.87 12.82
CA SER A 200 17.17 5.87 12.82
C SER A 200 16.66 7.31 12.67
N ILE A 201 15.51 7.50 12.00
CA ILE A 201 14.90 8.81 11.75
C ILE A 201 14.01 9.23 12.94
N ALA A 202 13.18 8.30 13.42
CA ALA A 202 12.03 8.58 14.28
C ALA A 202 12.05 7.89 15.65
N GLY A 203 13.07 7.08 15.95
CA GLY A 203 13.18 6.34 17.21
C GLY A 203 12.12 5.26 17.34
N SER A 204 11.47 5.16 18.50
CA SER A 204 10.48 4.12 18.82
C SER A 204 9.23 4.16 17.94
N VAL A 205 8.93 5.27 17.28
CA VAL A 205 7.78 5.37 16.35
C VAL A 205 7.86 4.33 15.22
N ALA A 206 9.07 3.85 14.88
CA ALA A 206 9.26 2.75 13.94
C ALA A 206 8.55 1.43 14.32
N ASP A 207 8.22 1.24 15.61
CA ASP A 207 7.47 0.08 16.09
C ASP A 207 5.97 0.16 15.79
N GLU A 208 5.48 1.35 15.45
CA GLU A 208 4.08 1.65 15.09
C GLU A 208 3.88 1.68 13.57
N VAL A 209 4.91 2.05 12.80
CA VAL A 209 4.87 2.05 11.33
C VAL A 209 4.61 0.65 10.80
N ARG A 210 3.59 0.53 9.95
CA ARG A 210 3.23 -0.73 9.28
C ARG A 210 4.01 -0.85 7.98
N ILE A 211 4.66 -1.99 7.77
CA ILE A 211 5.43 -2.25 6.56
C ILE A 211 4.83 -3.45 5.82
N GLN A 212 4.26 -3.18 4.65
CA GLN A 212 3.67 -4.18 3.77
C GLN A 212 4.72 -4.80 2.85
N TYR A 213 4.50 -6.06 2.52
CA TYR A 213 5.10 -6.66 1.34
C TYR A 213 4.27 -6.33 0.08
N GLY A 214 4.90 -5.71 -0.91
CA GLY A 214 4.29 -5.27 -2.18
C GLY A 214 4.63 -6.16 -3.38
N GLY A 215 5.23 -7.33 -3.16
CA GLY A 215 5.51 -8.29 -4.22
C GLY A 215 4.30 -9.16 -4.60
N SER A 216 4.56 -10.24 -5.35
CA SER A 216 3.51 -11.16 -5.77
C SER A 216 2.96 -11.97 -4.58
N VAL A 217 1.71 -11.68 -4.23
CA VAL A 217 0.95 -12.35 -3.15
C VAL A 217 -0.25 -13.06 -3.75
N LYS A 218 -0.52 -14.26 -3.23
CA LYS A 218 -1.68 -15.12 -3.50
C LYS A 218 -2.15 -15.78 -2.21
N ALA A 219 -3.35 -16.33 -2.19
CA ALA A 219 -3.88 -17.09 -1.04
C ALA A 219 -2.90 -18.17 -0.58
N GLY A 220 -2.30 -18.91 -1.52
CA GLY A 220 -1.38 -20.00 -1.20
C GLY A 220 0.01 -19.60 -0.67
N ASN A 221 0.37 -18.31 -0.63
CA ASN A 221 1.69 -17.89 -0.13
C ASN A 221 1.66 -16.79 0.95
N ILE A 222 0.53 -16.09 1.14
CA ILE A 222 0.44 -14.96 2.07
C ILE A 222 0.81 -15.35 3.51
N ALA A 223 0.42 -16.54 3.97
CA ALA A 223 0.69 -17.01 5.32
C ALA A 223 2.21 -17.05 5.62
N GLY A 224 3.03 -17.42 4.62
CA GLY A 224 4.48 -17.44 4.77
C GLY A 224 5.09 -16.05 4.94
N PHE A 225 4.56 -15.03 4.25
CA PHE A 225 4.99 -13.65 4.43
C PHE A 225 4.50 -13.07 5.76
N MET A 226 3.24 -13.30 6.12
CA MET A 226 2.66 -12.78 7.37
C MET A 226 3.24 -13.42 8.64
N ALA A 227 3.88 -14.59 8.52
CA ALA A 227 4.60 -15.22 9.63
C ALA A 227 5.91 -14.49 10.00
N GLN A 228 6.41 -13.60 9.14
CA GLN A 228 7.66 -12.88 9.36
C GLN A 228 7.45 -11.68 10.30
N PRO A 229 8.37 -11.43 11.25
CA PRO A 229 8.11 -10.55 12.40
C PRO A 229 7.98 -9.06 12.06
N ASP A 230 8.54 -8.62 10.93
CA ASP A 230 8.48 -7.22 10.51
C ASP A 230 7.48 -6.97 9.37
N ILE A 231 6.83 -8.00 8.83
CA ILE A 231 5.85 -7.88 7.75
C ILE A 231 4.46 -7.67 8.36
N ASP A 232 3.90 -6.48 8.15
CA ASP A 232 2.65 -6.05 8.76
C ASP A 232 1.47 -6.05 7.77
N GLY A 233 1.59 -6.79 6.67
CA GLY A 233 0.53 -6.87 5.67
C GLY A 233 1.05 -6.96 4.23
N ALA A 234 0.14 -6.71 3.28
CA ALA A 234 0.45 -6.80 1.87
C ALA A 234 -0.23 -5.68 1.04
N LEU A 235 0.50 -5.16 0.05
CA LEU A 235 -0.05 -4.34 -1.03
C LEU A 235 -0.26 -5.25 -2.25
N VAL A 236 -1.47 -5.76 -2.40
CA VAL A 236 -1.81 -6.84 -3.33
C VAL A 236 -2.17 -6.27 -4.70
N GLY A 237 -1.43 -6.69 -5.73
CA GLY A 237 -1.71 -6.35 -7.13
C GLY A 237 -2.77 -7.24 -7.77
N GLY A 238 -2.38 -8.05 -8.75
CA GLY A 238 -3.31 -8.82 -9.59
C GLY A 238 -4.26 -9.77 -8.85
N ALA A 239 -3.83 -10.38 -7.76
CA ALA A 239 -4.68 -11.25 -6.93
C ALA A 239 -5.83 -10.48 -6.24
N SER A 240 -5.74 -9.15 -6.14
CA SER A 240 -6.80 -8.31 -5.58
C SER A 240 -7.94 -8.00 -6.57
N LEU A 241 -7.81 -8.41 -7.83
CA LEU A 241 -8.84 -8.19 -8.85
C LEU A 241 -9.97 -9.22 -8.78
N ASP A 242 -9.75 -10.34 -8.11
CA ASP A 242 -10.75 -11.37 -7.83
C ASP A 242 -11.19 -11.30 -6.35
N PRO A 243 -12.49 -11.17 -6.06
CA PRO A 243 -12.96 -10.97 -4.69
C PRO A 243 -12.85 -12.23 -3.82
N GLU A 244 -12.78 -13.43 -4.41
CA GLU A 244 -12.59 -14.68 -3.68
C GLU A 244 -11.13 -14.86 -3.28
N GLU A 245 -10.21 -14.72 -4.24
CA GLU A 245 -8.77 -14.74 -3.98
C GLU A 245 -8.37 -13.67 -2.96
N PHE A 246 -8.89 -12.44 -3.09
CA PHE A 246 -8.59 -11.37 -2.15
C PHE A 246 -9.12 -11.67 -0.74
N ALA A 247 -10.33 -12.24 -0.62
CA ALA A 247 -10.87 -12.63 0.68
C ALA A 247 -10.02 -13.73 1.35
N LEU A 248 -9.53 -14.71 0.59
CA LEU A 248 -8.61 -15.72 1.10
C LEU A 248 -7.29 -15.10 1.60
N ILE A 249 -6.76 -14.10 0.88
CA ILE A 249 -5.58 -13.35 1.31
C ILE A 249 -5.83 -12.60 2.64
N VAL A 250 -6.98 -11.94 2.78
CA VAL A 250 -7.38 -11.31 4.06
C VAL A 250 -7.46 -12.34 5.20
N ARG A 251 -7.87 -13.57 4.86
CA ARG A 251 -8.10 -14.68 5.78
C ARG A 251 -6.88 -15.61 5.98
N TYR A 252 -5.67 -15.11 5.73
CA TYR A 252 -4.41 -15.86 5.70
C TYR A 252 -4.11 -16.79 6.89
N GLU A 253 -4.72 -16.60 8.06
CA GLU A 253 -4.52 -17.45 9.25
C GLU A 253 -5.53 -18.60 9.36
N THR A 254 -6.62 -18.55 8.60
CA THR A 254 -7.79 -19.42 8.81
C THR A 254 -7.77 -20.73 8.03
N GLU A 255 -6.72 -21.00 7.23
CA GLU A 255 -6.55 -22.28 6.53
C GLU A 255 -5.78 -23.35 7.33
N SER A 256 -5.66 -23.19 8.64
CA SER A 256 -5.29 -24.29 9.54
C SER A 256 -6.56 -24.92 10.11
N SER A 257 -7.23 -25.76 9.31
CA SER A 257 -8.33 -26.63 9.76
C SER A 257 -8.22 -28.00 9.10
#